data_AF-A0AAV2Q076-F1
#
_entry.id   AF-A0AAV2Q076-F1
#
_cell.length_a   1.000
_cell.length_b   1.000
_cell.length_c   1.000
_cell.angle_alpha   90.00
_cell.angle_beta   90.00
_cell.angle_gamma   90.00
#
_symmetry.space_group_name_H-M   'P 1'
#
loop_
_entity.id
_entity.type
_entity.pdbx_description
1 polymer ?
#
loop_
_entity_poly.entity_id
_entity_poly.type
_entity_poly.pdbx_seq_one_letter_code
_entity_poly.pdbx_strand_id
1 'polypeptide(L)'
;KIERDKLARKEKFAPQGSGSSNAAVAEAPKPQAAAAPSAPKKDYTTTRLQIRLPSGTPVIHEFSAKESLSAVRLWISLNRTDGISSDDPFTIATTFPRKVFTEEDMDKPLD
;
A
#
# COMPACT_ATOMS: atom_id res chain seq x y z
N LYS A 1 4.46 -14.75 -44.05
CA LYS A 1 5.45 -14.94 -42.96
C LYS A 1 5.00 -14.15 -41.73
N ILE A 2 4.01 -14.67 -40.99
CA ILE A 2 3.37 -14.06 -39.82
C ILE A 2 2.92 -15.18 -38.86
N GLU A 3 3.79 -16.14 -38.53
CA GLU A 3 3.38 -17.36 -37.80
C GLU A 3 4.48 -17.90 -36.88
N ARG A 4 5.03 -17.05 -36.01
CA ARG A 4 6.07 -17.45 -35.03
C ARG A 4 5.84 -16.90 -33.62
N ASP A 5 4.61 -16.53 -33.28
CA ASP A 5 4.29 -16.01 -31.93
C ASP A 5 3.11 -16.74 -31.24
N LYS A 6 2.56 -17.80 -31.85
CA LYS A 6 1.41 -18.54 -31.29
C LYS A 6 1.79 -19.76 -30.44
N LEU A 7 3.05 -20.19 -30.45
CA LEU A 7 3.46 -21.49 -29.89
C LEU A 7 3.81 -21.45 -28.39
N ALA A 8 4.21 -20.30 -27.84
CA ALA A 8 4.70 -20.23 -26.45
C ALA A 8 3.60 -20.24 -25.37
N ARG A 9 2.31 -20.08 -25.74
CA ARG A 9 1.21 -20.01 -24.77
C ARG A 9 0.54 -21.36 -24.48
N LYS A 10 0.84 -22.39 -25.29
CA LYS A 10 0.13 -23.68 -25.23
C LYS A 10 0.78 -24.72 -24.30
N GLU A 11 1.96 -24.42 -23.76
CA GLU A 11 2.69 -25.35 -22.87
C GLU A 11 2.45 -25.11 -21.37
N LYS A 12 1.71 -24.07 -20.97
CA LYS A 12 1.49 -23.76 -19.55
C LYS A 12 0.06 -23.96 -19.03
N PHE A 13 -0.87 -24.39 -19.88
CA PHE A 13 -2.28 -24.62 -19.51
C PHE A 13 -2.81 -25.96 -20.04
N ALA A 14 -2.22 -27.06 -19.58
CA ALA A 14 -2.87 -28.37 -19.63
C ALA A 14 -3.36 -28.73 -18.21
N PRO A 15 -4.67 -28.72 -17.94
CA PRO A 15 -5.23 -29.24 -16.70
C PRO A 15 -5.37 -30.76 -16.87
N GLN A 16 -4.56 -31.55 -16.15
CA GLN A 16 -4.72 -33.01 -16.15
C GLN A 16 -5.28 -33.45 -14.80
N GLY A 17 -6.59 -33.69 -14.80
CA GLY A 17 -7.28 -34.41 -13.75
C GLY A 17 -7.18 -35.93 -13.94
N SER A 18 -7.34 -36.62 -12.80
CA SER A 18 -7.69 -38.03 -12.60
C SER A 18 -6.67 -39.14 -12.93
N GLY A 19 -6.52 -40.04 -11.95
CA GLY A 19 -6.39 -41.47 -12.20
C GLY A 19 -5.16 -42.14 -11.60
N SER A 20 -5.39 -42.96 -10.58
CA SER A 20 -4.44 -43.86 -9.92
C SER A 20 -3.54 -44.66 -10.88
N SER A 21 -2.27 -44.82 -10.52
CA SER A 21 -1.58 -46.11 -10.60
C SER A 21 -0.37 -46.13 -9.67
N ASN A 22 -0.21 -47.28 -9.03
CA ASN A 22 0.74 -47.63 -8.00
C ASN A 22 2.10 -47.98 -8.61
N ALA A 23 3.20 -47.32 -8.21
CA ALA A 23 4.56 -47.84 -8.33
C ALA A 23 5.54 -46.99 -7.49
N ALA A 24 6.13 -47.62 -6.48
CA ALA A 24 7.23 -47.06 -5.70
C ALA A 24 8.51 -47.01 -6.55
N VAL A 25 9.16 -45.85 -6.62
CA VAL A 25 10.53 -45.70 -7.10
C VAL A 25 11.21 -44.59 -6.31
N ALA A 26 12.39 -44.91 -5.79
CA ALA A 26 13.16 -44.14 -4.83
C ALA A 26 13.44 -42.69 -5.29
N GLU A 27 13.20 -41.74 -4.38
CA GLU A 27 13.43 -40.31 -4.62
C GLU A 27 14.93 -39.99 -4.47
N ALA A 28 15.59 -39.75 -5.59
CA ALA A 28 16.90 -39.09 -5.60
C ALA A 28 16.73 -37.63 -5.14
N PRO A 29 17.64 -37.09 -4.31
CA PRO A 29 17.49 -35.74 -3.78
C PRO A 29 17.58 -34.73 -4.92
N LYS A 30 16.48 -33.98 -5.14
CA LYS A 30 16.44 -32.87 -6.10
C LYS A 30 17.43 -31.78 -5.66
N PRO A 31 18.17 -31.15 -6.59
CA PRO A 31 18.94 -29.96 -6.27
C PRO A 31 18.01 -28.88 -5.73
N GLN A 32 18.21 -28.49 -4.47
CA GLN A 32 17.47 -27.41 -3.83
C GLN A 32 17.81 -26.12 -4.56
N ALA A 33 16.86 -25.59 -5.32
CA ALA A 33 16.99 -24.28 -5.96
C ALA A 33 17.30 -23.24 -4.88
N ALA A 34 18.43 -22.56 -5.02
CA ALA A 34 18.80 -21.46 -4.13
C ALA A 34 17.64 -20.45 -4.11
N ALA A 35 17.12 -20.16 -2.92
CA ALA A 35 16.09 -19.17 -2.72
C ALA A 35 16.59 -17.82 -3.26
N ALA A 36 15.84 -17.23 -4.19
CA ALA A 36 16.09 -15.87 -4.63
C ALA A 36 16.11 -14.94 -3.40
N PRO A 37 17.02 -13.97 -3.31
CA PRO A 37 17.07 -13.05 -2.18
C PRO A 37 15.72 -12.34 -2.06
N SER A 38 15.09 -12.48 -0.90
CA SER A 38 13.86 -11.79 -0.54
C SER A 38 14.07 -10.30 -0.77
N ALA A 39 13.18 -9.66 -1.53
CA ALA A 39 13.20 -8.20 -1.67
C ALA A 39 13.28 -7.54 -0.28
N PRO A 40 14.10 -6.49 -0.11
CA PRO A 40 14.26 -5.85 1.19
C PRO A 40 12.87 -5.45 1.71
N LYS A 41 12.56 -5.89 2.93
CA LYS A 41 11.36 -5.47 3.64
C LYS A 41 11.48 -3.97 3.80
N LYS A 42 10.64 -3.22 3.08
CA LYS A 42 10.60 -1.77 3.20
C LYS A 42 9.91 -1.49 4.52
N ASP A 43 10.68 -1.08 5.51
CA ASP A 43 10.16 -0.59 6.77
C ASP A 43 9.49 0.77 6.49
N TYR A 44 8.17 0.78 6.34
CA TYR A 44 7.40 2.01 6.15
C TYR A 44 7.21 2.69 7.51
N THR A 45 8.25 3.39 7.97
CA THR A 45 8.21 4.11 9.24
C THR A 45 7.60 5.51 9.11
N THR A 46 7.39 5.98 7.88
CA THR A 46 6.96 7.36 7.58
C THR A 46 5.78 7.39 6.61
N THR A 47 4.84 8.27 6.86
CA THR A 47 3.66 8.54 6.04
C THR A 47 3.73 9.96 5.49
N ARG A 48 3.92 10.09 4.17
CA ARG A 48 3.92 11.39 3.49
C ARG A 48 2.50 11.78 3.09
N LEU A 49 1.98 12.85 3.68
CA LEU A 49 0.64 13.37 3.43
C LEU A 49 0.69 14.65 2.61
N GLN A 50 -0.15 14.71 1.56
CA GLN A 50 -0.45 15.95 0.85
C GLN A 50 -1.78 16.49 1.34
N ILE A 51 -1.73 17.62 2.04
CA ILE A 51 -2.89 18.28 2.63
C ILE A 51 -3.32 19.41 1.71
N ARG A 52 -4.59 19.40 1.29
CA ARG A 52 -5.16 20.45 0.43
C ARG A 52 -5.87 21.46 1.30
N LEU A 53 -5.37 22.69 1.32
CA LEU A 53 -5.97 23.79 2.06
C LEU A 53 -7.06 24.48 1.22
N PRO A 54 -8.07 25.11 1.85
CA PRO A 54 -9.07 25.94 1.15
C PRO A 54 -8.46 27.12 0.39
N SER A 55 -7.27 27.58 0.79
CA SER A 55 -6.47 28.57 0.05
C SER A 55 -6.02 28.11 -1.34
N GLY A 56 -6.16 26.81 -1.65
CA GLY A 56 -5.81 26.20 -2.93
C GLY A 56 -4.37 25.69 -3.01
N THR A 57 -3.48 26.12 -2.11
CA THR A 57 -2.10 25.65 -2.07
C THR A 57 -1.99 24.38 -1.23
N PRO A 58 -1.59 23.23 -1.80
CA PRO A 58 -1.38 22.03 -1.01
C PRO A 58 -0.06 22.13 -0.25
N VAL A 59 -0.05 21.64 0.98
CA VAL A 59 1.18 21.49 1.77
C VAL A 59 1.48 20.01 1.91
N ILE A 60 2.75 19.67 1.80
CA ILE A 60 3.21 18.28 1.92
C ILE A 60 4.02 18.17 3.19
N HIS A 61 3.68 17.20 4.03
CA HIS A 61 4.42 16.91 5.24
C HIS A 61 4.60 15.41 5.42
N GLU A 62 5.70 15.04 6.06
CA GLU A 62 6.02 13.66 6.40
C GLU A 62 5.78 13.46 7.88
N PHE A 63 4.90 12.52 8.19
CA PHE A 63 4.58 12.09 9.54
C PHE A 63 5.22 10.72 9.78
N SER A 64 5.36 10.32 11.03
CA SER A 64 5.68 8.93 11.36
C SER A 64 4.45 8.05 11.16
N ALA A 65 4.62 6.82 10.68
CA ALA A 65 3.52 5.87 10.49
C ALA A 65 2.81 5.54 11.81
N LYS A 66 3.51 5.65 12.94
CA LYS A 66 2.96 5.42 14.28
C LYS A 66 2.35 6.66 14.93
N GLU A 67 2.40 7.82 14.26
CA GLU A 67 1.69 9.01 14.75
C GLU A 67 0.18 8.87 14.56
N SER A 68 -0.57 9.58 15.40
CA SER A 68 -2.03 9.63 15.32
C SER A 68 -2.50 10.72 14.36
N LEU A 69 -3.72 10.57 13.86
CA LEU A 69 -4.36 11.59 13.02
C LEU A 69 -4.51 12.94 13.75
N SER A 70 -4.60 12.93 15.09
CA SER A 70 -4.54 14.15 15.92
C SER A 70 -3.29 15.00 15.66
N ALA A 71 -2.13 14.35 15.47
CA ALA A 71 -0.88 15.05 15.20
C ALA A 71 -0.96 15.81 13.87
N VAL A 72 -1.56 15.19 12.85
CA VAL A 72 -1.83 15.85 11.56
C VAL A 72 -2.76 17.05 11.75
N ARG A 73 -3.83 16.90 12.54
CA ARG A 73 -4.76 17.99 12.84
C ARG A 73 -4.07 19.19 13.50
N LEU A 74 -3.23 18.93 14.51
CA LEU A 74 -2.44 19.98 15.17
C LEU A 74 -1.44 20.61 14.22
N TRP A 75 -0.76 19.80 13.40
CA TRP A 75 0.19 20.32 12.42
C TRP A 75 -0.48 21.25 11.41
N ILE A 76 -1.70 20.91 10.96
CA ILE A 76 -2.50 21.78 10.08
C ILE A 76 -2.92 23.06 10.81
N SER A 77 -3.26 23.01 12.10
CA SER A 77 -3.61 24.22 12.84
C SER A 77 -2.46 25.20 13.01
N LEU A 78 -1.22 24.71 13.06
CA LEU A 78 -0.02 25.53 13.19
C LEU A 78 0.51 26.05 11.85
N ASN A 79 0.38 25.26 10.77
CA ASN A 79 0.98 25.59 9.46
C ASN A 79 -0.02 26.11 8.43
N ARG A 80 -1.31 26.25 8.77
CA ARG A 80 -2.28 26.87 7.88
C ARG A 80 -1.94 28.35 7.68
N THR A 81 -1.99 28.79 6.42
CA THR A 81 -1.76 30.19 6.03
C THR A 81 -3.02 30.82 5.44
N ASP A 82 -4.19 30.22 5.70
CA ASP A 82 -5.49 30.61 5.16
C ASP A 82 -6.15 31.76 5.93
N GLY A 83 -5.49 32.31 6.96
CA GLY A 83 -5.99 33.41 7.77
C GLY A 83 -7.11 33.01 8.74
N ILE A 84 -7.39 31.72 8.85
CA ILE A 84 -8.34 31.16 9.79
C ILE A 84 -7.60 30.90 11.11
N SER A 85 -8.16 31.36 12.23
CA SER A 85 -7.58 31.13 13.56
C SER A 85 -7.37 29.63 13.82
N SER A 86 -6.30 29.28 14.54
CA SER A 86 -5.94 27.90 14.89
C SER A 86 -7.07 27.13 15.58
N ASP A 87 -7.92 27.86 16.31
CA ASP A 87 -9.09 27.37 17.06
C ASP A 87 -10.35 27.15 16.21
N ASP A 88 -10.38 27.62 14.96
CA ASP A 88 -11.56 27.43 14.11
C ASP A 88 -11.69 25.94 13.73
N PRO A 89 -12.88 25.34 13.92
CA PRO A 89 -13.09 23.93 13.62
C PRO A 89 -13.04 23.67 12.12
N PHE A 90 -12.19 22.74 11.71
CA PHE A 90 -12.11 22.24 10.34
C PHE A 90 -12.18 20.72 10.32
N THR A 91 -12.67 20.17 9.22
CA THR A 91 -12.76 18.72 9.02
C THR A 91 -11.72 18.26 8.01
N ILE A 92 -11.10 17.12 8.27
CA ILE A 92 -10.13 16.50 7.37
C ILE A 92 -10.83 15.38 6.62
N ALA A 93 -10.61 15.29 5.32
CA ALA A 93 -11.14 14.20 4.50
C ALA A 93 -10.09 13.68 3.51
N THR A 94 -10.14 12.38 3.22
CA THR A 94 -9.34 11.78 2.14
C THR A 94 -9.87 12.18 0.77
N THR A 95 -8.99 12.21 -0.23
CA THR A 95 -9.37 12.55 -1.62
C THR A 95 -10.12 11.43 -2.31
N PHE A 96 -9.66 10.17 -2.17
CA PHE A 96 -10.32 9.01 -2.75
C PHE A 96 -9.93 7.70 -2.05
N PRO A 97 -10.89 6.81 -1.73
CA PRO A 97 -12.31 7.12 -1.62
C PRO A 97 -12.52 8.20 -0.55
N ARG A 98 -13.48 9.10 -0.75
CA ARG A 98 -13.71 10.21 0.19
C ARG A 98 -14.20 9.64 1.51
N LYS A 99 -13.39 9.79 2.56
CA LYS A 99 -13.72 9.51 3.95
C LYS A 99 -13.51 10.80 4.74
N VAL A 100 -14.54 11.21 5.47
CA VAL A 100 -14.48 12.33 6.41
C VAL A 100 -14.06 11.76 7.76
N PHE A 101 -13.03 12.31 8.37
CA PHE A 101 -12.56 11.87 9.68
C PHE A 101 -13.32 12.59 10.79
N THR A 102 -13.76 11.83 11.80
CA THR A 102 -14.42 12.34 13.01
C THR A 102 -13.46 12.34 14.20
N GLU A 103 -13.93 12.81 15.36
CA GLU A 103 -13.15 12.78 16.59
C GLU A 103 -12.71 11.36 16.97
N GLU A 104 -13.52 10.34 16.69
CA GLU A 104 -13.18 8.93 16.93
C GLU A 104 -12.03 8.42 16.04
N ASP A 105 -11.74 9.07 14.91
CA ASP A 105 -10.60 8.73 14.06
C ASP A 105 -9.31 9.43 14.52
N MET A 106 -9.38 10.41 15.42
CA MET A 106 -8.23 11.23 15.83
C MET A 106 -7.16 10.44 16.59
N ASP A 107 -7.56 9.38 17.29
CA ASP A 107 -6.65 8.47 17.99
C ASP A 107 -6.06 7.38 17.09
N LYS A 108 -6.52 7.26 15.83
CA LYS A 108 -6.05 6.22 14.92
C LYS A 108 -4.66 6.55 14.38
N PRO A 109 -3.76 5.56 14.28
CA PRO A 109 -2.46 5.75 13.67
C PRO A 109 -2.58 5.99 12.16
N LEU A 110 -1.49 6.48 11.55
CA LEU A 110 -1.38 6.74 10.11
C LEU A 110 -0.92 5.52 9.28
N ASP A 111 -0.71 4.37 9.93
CA ASP A 111 -0.33 3.06 9.35
C ASP A 111 -1.53 2.21 8.94
#